data_AF-A0A2D7DUY5-F1
#
_entry.id   AF-A0A2D7DUY5-F1
#
_cell.length_a   1.000
_cell.length_b   1.000
_cell.length_c   1.000
_cell.angle_alpha   90.00
_cell.angle_beta   90.00
_cell.angle_gamma   90.00
#
_symmetry.space_group_name_H-M   'P 1'
#
loop_
_entity.id
_entity.type
_entity.pdbx_description
1 polymer ?
#
loop_
_entity_poly.entity_id
_entity_poly.type
_entity_poly.pdbx_seq_one_letter_code
_entity_poly.pdbx_strand_id
1 'polypeptide(L)'
;MKKITIIILLLTLTYSIAQKPNKFHLERATMLTNYISDNIQLSEDDKQFVYNVMLDRGVNATKQIRGKNLSQEDKKAIYRAEYKNAATKLKDKFGNKKGSKIMALSNEARKKNNSK
;
A
#
# COMPACT_ATOMS: atom_id res chain seq x y z
N MET A 1 -27.68 -11.31 -49.26
CA MET A 1 -28.04 -11.59 -47.85
C MET A 1 -26.80 -11.39 -46.98
N LYS A 2 -26.97 -10.62 -45.92
CA LYS A 2 -25.96 -10.06 -45.00
C LYS A 2 -25.16 -11.15 -44.29
N LYS A 3 -23.84 -10.94 -44.13
CA LYS A 3 -23.10 -11.19 -42.87
C LYS A 3 -21.89 -10.25 -42.80
N ILE A 4 -22.12 -9.00 -42.39
CA ILE A 4 -21.04 -8.13 -41.90
C ILE A 4 -20.86 -8.55 -40.44
N THR A 5 -19.82 -9.33 -40.17
CA THR A 5 -19.48 -9.72 -38.80
C THR A 5 -18.78 -8.53 -38.15
N ILE A 6 -19.56 -7.65 -37.53
CA ILE A 6 -19.05 -6.56 -36.70
C ILE A 6 -18.44 -7.19 -35.45
N ILE A 7 -17.11 -7.27 -35.40
CA ILE A 7 -16.38 -7.56 -34.17
C ILE A 7 -16.41 -6.28 -33.34
N ILE A 8 -17.35 -6.21 -32.39
CA ILE A 8 -17.42 -5.13 -31.41
C ILE A 8 -16.23 -5.30 -30.45
N LEU A 9 -15.18 -4.53 -30.69
CA LEU A 9 -14.09 -4.31 -29.76
C LEU A 9 -14.61 -3.51 -28.56
N LEU A 10 -15.17 -4.19 -27.56
CA LEU A 10 -15.48 -3.59 -26.26
C LEU A 10 -14.16 -3.43 -25.46
N LEU A 11 -13.34 -2.47 -25.90
CA LEU A 11 -12.35 -1.83 -25.05
C LEU A 11 -13.11 -0.98 -24.03
N THR A 12 -13.60 -1.61 -22.97
CA THR A 12 -13.97 -0.87 -21.77
C THR A 12 -12.67 -0.34 -21.17
N LEU A 13 -12.21 0.83 -21.63
CA LEU A 13 -11.34 1.68 -20.84
C LEU A 13 -12.14 2.07 -19.60
N THR A 14 -12.04 1.24 -18.56
CA THR A 14 -12.38 1.68 -17.22
C THR A 14 -11.29 2.69 -16.85
N TYR A 15 -11.56 3.96 -17.12
CA TYR A 15 -10.83 5.05 -16.50
C TYR A 15 -10.89 4.80 -15.00
N SER A 16 -9.79 4.28 -14.46
CA SER A 16 -9.61 4.15 -13.02
C SER A 16 -9.49 5.56 -12.48
N ILE A 17 -10.63 6.17 -12.13
CA ILE A 17 -10.63 7.40 -11.33
C ILE A 17 -9.79 7.07 -10.11
N ALA A 18 -8.62 7.70 -9.98
CA ALA A 18 -7.78 7.55 -8.81
C ALA A 18 -8.56 8.09 -7.62
N GLN A 19 -9.28 7.21 -6.92
CA GLN A 19 -9.99 7.57 -5.70
C GLN A 19 -8.94 8.04 -4.69
N LYS A 20 -9.06 9.30 -4.26
CA LYS A 20 -8.21 9.84 -3.20
C LYS A 20 -8.24 8.87 -2.01
N PRO A 21 -7.08 8.54 -1.41
CA PRO A 21 -7.05 7.67 -0.23
C PRO A 21 -7.99 8.20 0.86
N ASN A 22 -8.73 7.30 1.49
CA ASN A 22 -9.63 7.69 2.57
C ASN A 22 -8.84 8.19 3.80
N LYS A 23 -9.52 8.92 4.69
CA LYS A 23 -8.92 9.48 5.91
C LYS A 23 -8.19 8.43 6.75
N PHE A 24 -8.76 7.23 6.89
CA PHE A 24 -8.13 6.13 7.64
C PHE A 24 -6.74 5.76 7.09
N HIS A 25 -6.59 5.62 5.77
CA HIS A 25 -5.30 5.29 5.16
C HIS A 25 -4.28 6.43 5.31
N LEU A 26 -4.73 7.68 5.17
CA LEU A 26 -3.88 8.86 5.38
C LEU A 26 -3.37 8.92 6.83
N GLU A 27 -4.26 8.85 7.81
CA GLU A 27 -3.91 8.86 9.23
C GLU A 27 -2.99 7.70 9.60
N ARG A 28 -3.24 6.51 9.01
CA ARG A 28 -2.41 5.34 9.24
C ARG A 28 -0.99 5.55 8.71
N ALA A 29 -0.86 6.07 7.49
CA ALA A 29 0.44 6.37 6.90
C ALA A 29 1.19 7.46 7.70
N THR A 30 0.48 8.49 8.15
CA THR A 30 1.04 9.56 9.01
C THR A 30 1.55 8.98 10.32
N MET A 31 0.74 8.23 11.05
CA MET A 31 1.13 7.65 12.34
C MET A 31 2.37 6.75 12.21
N LEU A 32 2.41 5.89 11.18
CA LEU A 32 3.57 5.02 10.95
C LEU A 32 4.82 5.84 10.65
N THR A 33 4.72 6.83 9.76
CA THR A 33 5.85 7.64 9.32
C THR A 33 6.41 8.52 10.44
N ASN A 34 5.53 9.09 11.27
CA ASN A 34 5.94 9.86 12.44
C ASN A 34 6.73 8.98 13.40
N TYR A 35 6.20 7.82 13.79
CA TYR A 35 6.91 6.90 14.68
C TYR A 35 8.26 6.47 14.09
N ILE A 36 8.34 6.19 12.79
CA ILE A 36 9.61 5.86 12.14
C ILE A 36 10.59 7.04 12.25
N SER A 37 10.14 8.26 11.94
CA SER A 37 10.96 9.47 11.96
C SER A 37 11.43 9.87 13.36
N ASP A 38 10.65 9.53 14.39
CA ASP A 38 11.03 9.74 15.80
C ASP A 38 12.15 8.78 16.24
N ASN A 39 12.31 7.64 15.55
CA ASN A 39 13.24 6.58 15.94
C ASN A 39 14.47 6.46 15.03
N ILE A 40 14.44 7.06 13.83
CA ILE A 40 15.58 7.13 12.91
C ILE A 40 15.59 8.45 12.15
N GLN A 41 16.78 8.96 11.85
CA GLN A 41 16.91 10.19 11.06
C GLN A 41 16.58 9.93 9.59
N LEU A 42 15.63 10.71 9.08
CA LEU A 42 15.19 10.75 7.69
C LEU A 42 15.19 12.23 7.24
N SER A 43 15.64 12.50 6.01
CA SER A 43 15.40 13.79 5.37
C SER A 43 13.90 13.96 5.09
N GLU A 44 13.44 15.18 4.80
CA GLU A 44 12.04 15.42 4.45
C GLU A 44 11.61 14.62 3.22
N ASP A 45 12.47 14.51 2.20
CA ASP A 45 12.21 13.68 1.02
C ASP A 45 12.10 12.18 1.36
N ASP A 46 12.92 11.72 2.29
CA ASP A 46 12.88 10.33 2.75
C ASP A 46 11.64 10.05 3.59
N LYS A 47 11.22 11.00 4.44
CA LYS A 47 9.96 10.92 5.19
C LYS A 47 8.78 10.85 4.23
N GLN A 48 8.74 11.72 3.21
CA GLN A 48 7.68 11.72 2.21
C GLN A 48 7.65 10.41 1.41
N PHE A 49 8.82 9.86 1.06
CA PHE A 49 8.90 8.55 0.41
C PHE A 49 8.36 7.44 1.31
N VAL A 50 8.78 7.38 2.58
CA VAL A 50 8.29 6.39 3.55
C VAL A 50 6.78 6.51 3.72
N TYR A 51 6.25 7.73 3.84
CA TYR A 51 4.82 8.00 3.91
C TYR A 51 4.07 7.41 2.72
N ASN A 52 4.53 7.70 1.50
CA ASN A 52 3.91 7.20 0.28
C ASN A 52 3.92 5.66 0.25
N VAL A 53 5.03 5.02 0.64
CA VAL A 53 5.11 3.55 0.69
C VAL A 53 4.13 2.97 1.72
N MET A 54 3.98 3.59 2.89
CA MET A 54 3.02 3.15 3.91
C MET A 54 1.57 3.34 3.47
N LEU A 55 1.29 4.45 2.78
CA LEU A 55 -0.03 4.76 2.23
C LEU A 55 -0.44 3.77 1.14
N ASP A 56 0.44 3.56 0.15
CA ASP A 56 0.27 2.61 -0.96
C ASP A 56 -0.11 1.23 -0.45
N ARG A 57 0.62 0.74 0.56
CA ARG A 57 0.40 -0.60 1.11
C ARG A 57 -1.05 -0.81 1.56
N GLY A 58 -1.63 0.18 2.24
CA GLY A 58 -3.01 0.10 2.72
C GLY A 58 -4.02 0.24 1.58
N VAL A 59 -3.81 1.25 0.73
CA VAL A 59 -4.72 1.58 -0.38
C VAL A 59 -4.77 0.45 -1.41
N ASN A 60 -3.62 -0.11 -1.79
CA ASN A 60 -3.53 -1.17 -2.78
C ASN A 60 -4.17 -2.47 -2.27
N ALA A 61 -3.98 -2.82 -1.00
CA ALA A 61 -4.65 -3.98 -0.42
C ALA A 61 -6.17 -3.79 -0.43
N THR A 62 -6.67 -2.63 -0.01
CA THR A 62 -8.11 -2.31 -0.05
C THR A 62 -8.65 -2.37 -1.48
N LYS A 63 -7.94 -1.82 -2.46
CA LYS A 63 -8.33 -1.86 -3.88
C LYS A 63 -8.44 -3.30 -4.39
N GLN A 64 -7.54 -4.18 -3.96
CA GLN A 64 -7.54 -5.58 -4.36
C GLN A 64 -8.64 -6.40 -3.68
N ILE A 65 -9.11 -6.00 -2.49
CA ILE A 65 -10.11 -6.72 -1.70
C ILE A 65 -11.54 -6.22 -1.95
N ARG A 66 -11.72 -4.91 -2.09
CA ARG A 66 -13.05 -4.27 -2.13
C ARG A 66 -13.91 -4.82 -3.27
N GLY A 67 -15.16 -5.16 -2.95
CA GLY A 67 -16.14 -5.65 -3.93
C GLY A 67 -15.91 -7.09 -4.37
N LYS A 68 -14.97 -7.82 -3.76
CA LYS A 68 -14.70 -9.23 -4.07
C LYS A 68 -15.12 -10.14 -2.91
N ASN A 69 -15.74 -11.27 -3.25
CA ASN A 69 -16.11 -12.31 -2.28
C ASN A 69 -14.92 -13.22 -1.94
N LEU A 70 -13.87 -12.63 -1.34
CA LEU A 70 -12.64 -13.33 -0.99
C LEU A 70 -12.73 -13.98 0.40
N SER A 71 -12.09 -15.15 0.54
CA SER A 71 -11.89 -15.77 1.84
C SER A 71 -10.98 -14.91 2.73
N GLN A 72 -10.96 -15.20 4.03
CA GLN A 72 -10.06 -14.50 4.95
C GLN A 72 -8.59 -14.80 4.66
N GLU A 73 -8.27 -16.01 4.19
CA GLU A 73 -6.90 -16.37 3.82
C GLU A 73 -6.43 -15.63 2.57
N ASP A 74 -7.29 -15.44 1.57
CA ASP A 74 -6.96 -14.64 0.39
C ASP A 74 -6.71 -13.17 0.75
N LYS A 75 -7.55 -12.61 1.63
CA LYS A 75 -7.34 -11.25 2.15
C LYS A 75 -5.99 -11.14 2.87
N LYS A 76 -5.65 -12.11 3.73
CA LYS A 76 -4.34 -12.15 4.41
C LYS A 76 -3.19 -12.28 3.41
N ALA A 77 -3.34 -13.07 2.36
CA ALA A 77 -2.33 -13.22 1.31
C ALA A 77 -2.07 -11.88 0.58
N ILE A 78 -3.13 -11.14 0.24
CA ILE A 78 -3.03 -9.79 -0.34
C ILE A 78 -2.28 -8.84 0.59
N TYR A 79 -2.65 -8.79 1.88
CA TYR A 79 -1.94 -7.94 2.85
C TYR A 79 -0.46 -8.34 3.02
N ARG A 80 -0.13 -9.63 2.96
CA ARG A 80 1.26 -10.11 3.00
C ARG A 80 2.02 -9.73 1.74
N ALA A 81 1.38 -9.78 0.57
CA ALA A 81 1.99 -9.34 -0.69
C ALA A 81 2.32 -7.84 -0.66
N GLU A 82 1.36 -7.00 -0.28
CA GLU A 82 1.60 -5.55 -0.15
C GLU A 82 2.65 -5.21 0.91
N TYR A 83 2.74 -5.99 2.00
CA TYR A 83 3.83 -5.86 2.97
C TYR A 83 5.20 -6.14 2.33
N LYS A 84 5.32 -7.22 1.54
CA LYS A 84 6.55 -7.55 0.84
C LYS A 84 6.92 -6.47 -0.16
N ASN A 85 5.96 -5.96 -0.93
CA ASN A 85 6.17 -4.86 -1.88
C ASN A 85 6.71 -3.60 -1.17
N ALA A 86 6.11 -3.21 -0.05
CA ALA A 86 6.59 -2.09 0.75
C ALA A 86 8.03 -2.32 1.26
N ALA A 87 8.32 -3.53 1.77
CA ALA A 87 9.66 -3.88 2.23
C ALA A 87 10.70 -3.81 1.11
N THR A 88 10.37 -4.29 -0.10
CA THR A 88 11.24 -4.20 -1.28
C THR A 88 11.51 -2.74 -1.64
N LYS A 89 10.48 -1.91 -1.83
CA LYS A 89 10.65 -0.48 -2.15
C LYS A 89 11.56 0.26 -1.16
N LEU A 90 11.42 -0.03 0.14
CA LEU A 90 12.26 0.56 1.17
C LEU A 90 13.70 0.05 1.13
N LYS A 91 13.91 -1.24 0.87
CA LYS A 91 15.26 -1.80 0.74
C LYS A 91 15.96 -1.30 -0.51
N ASP A 92 15.24 -1.10 -1.60
CA ASP A 92 15.79 -0.57 -2.84
C ASP A 92 16.25 0.88 -2.66
N LYS A 93 15.48 1.72 -1.96
CA LYS A 93 15.87 3.12 -1.69
C LYS A 93 16.93 3.26 -0.60
N PHE A 94 16.81 2.52 0.51
CA PHE A 94 17.61 2.74 1.72
C PHE A 94 18.68 1.68 1.98
N GLY A 95 18.77 0.66 1.13
CA GLY A 95 19.56 -0.54 1.37
C GLY A 95 18.90 -1.49 2.37
N ASN A 96 19.40 -2.73 2.40
CA ASN A 96 18.78 -3.82 3.17
C ASN A 96 18.67 -3.52 4.67
N LYS A 97 19.71 -2.94 5.29
CA LYS A 97 19.76 -2.66 6.73
C LYS A 97 18.73 -1.60 7.14
N LYS A 98 18.80 -0.41 6.53
CA LYS A 98 17.90 0.71 6.87
C LYS A 98 16.46 0.43 6.43
N GLY A 99 16.25 -0.14 5.24
CA GLY A 99 14.92 -0.56 4.78
C GLY A 99 14.25 -1.59 5.71
N SER A 100 15.01 -2.59 6.19
CA SER A 100 14.48 -3.56 7.17
C SER A 100 14.15 -2.91 8.52
N LYS A 101 14.98 -1.97 9.00
CA LYS A 101 14.71 -1.23 10.25
C LYS A 101 13.45 -0.38 10.14
N ILE A 102 13.20 0.28 9.01
CA ILE A 102 11.97 1.03 8.75
C ILE A 102 10.74 0.11 8.86
N MET A 103 10.76 -1.07 8.23
CA MET A 103 9.66 -2.02 8.31
C MET A 103 9.45 -2.58 9.73
N ALA A 104 10.53 -2.80 10.49
CA ALA A 104 10.44 -3.21 11.88
C ALA A 104 9.72 -2.14 12.74
N LEU A 105 10.13 -0.87 12.61
CA LEU A 105 9.50 0.25 13.32
C LEU A 105 8.03 0.44 12.92
N SER A 106 7.69 0.27 11.65
CA SER A 106 6.28 0.27 11.19
C SER A 106 5.44 -0.80 11.90
N ASN A 107 5.99 -2.00 12.08
CA ASN A 107 5.31 -3.08 12.80
C ASN A 107 5.19 -2.80 14.31
N GLU A 108 6.23 -2.22 14.92
CA GLU A 108 6.18 -1.79 16.32
C GLU A 108 5.10 -0.74 16.56
N ALA A 109 5.06 0.31 15.74
CA ALA A 109 4.04 1.36 15.78
C ALA A 109 2.62 0.77 15.70
N ARG A 110 2.42 -0.15 14.75
CA ARG A 110 1.14 -0.86 14.58
C ARG A 110 0.76 -1.69 15.81
N LYS A 111 1.71 -2.40 16.43
CA LYS A 111 1.45 -3.19 17.65
C LYS A 111 1.05 -2.28 18.81
N LYS A 112 1.80 -1.21 19.06
CA LYS A 112 1.51 -0.23 20.12
C LYS A 112 0.12 0.39 19.96
N ASN A 113 -0.30 0.68 18.73
CA ASN A 113 -1.63 1.24 18.48
C ASN A 113 -2.78 0.23 18.66
N ASN A 114 -2.51 -1.08 18.55
CA ASN A 114 -3.53 -2.12 18.73
C ASN A 114 -3.64 -2.60 20.19
N SER A 115 -2.72 -2.16 21.05
CA SER A 115 -2.70 -2.47 22.50
C SER A 115 -3.24 -1.32 23.37
N LYS A 116 -3.76 -0.27 22.74
CA LYS A 116 -4.52 0.82 23.39
C LYS A 116 -6.00 0.60 23.12
#